data_AF-A0A972RLV2-F1
#
_entry.id   AF-A0A972RLV2-F1
#
_cell.length_a   1.000
_cell.length_b   1.000
_cell.length_c   1.000
_cell.angle_alpha   90.00
_cell.angle_beta   90.00
_cell.angle_gamma   90.00
#
_symmetry.space_group_name_H-M   'P 1'
#
loop_
_entity.id
_entity.type
_entity.pdbx_description
1 polymer ?
#
loop_
_entity_poly.entity_id
_entity_poly.type
_entity_poly.pdbx_seq_one_letter_code
_entity_poly.pdbx_strand_id
1 'polypeptide(L)' 'MPNPPEFDQTSHSERDAASLRILGFFFAVLGALVLIGTLWSLGNFRAVVVNVSSGAVLLAVGLGMLAFTRRASSKTDNRE' A
#
# COMPACT_ATOMS: atom_id res chain seq x y z
N MET A 1 -42.37 14.14 -4.71
CA MET A 1 -41.19 13.95 -5.59
C MET A 1 -40.46 12.72 -5.09
N PRO A 2 -40.18 11.71 -5.94
CA PRO A 2 -39.35 10.58 -5.55
C PRO A 2 -37.94 11.09 -5.21
N ASN A 3 -37.36 10.63 -4.10
CA ASN A 3 -35.95 10.90 -3.81
C ASN A 3 -35.09 10.28 -4.92
N PRO A 4 -34.03 10.96 -5.39
CA PRO A 4 -33.11 10.35 -6.34
C PRO A 4 -32.50 9.09 -5.70
N PRO A 5 -32.24 8.03 -6.48
CA PRO A 5 -31.58 6.84 -5.96
C PRO A 5 -30.26 7.26 -5.33
N GLU A 6 -30.02 6.85 -4.09
CA GLU A 6 -28.71 7.00 -3.44
C GLU A 6 -27.71 6.20 -4.28
N PHE A 7 -26.96 6.88 -5.13
CA PHE A 7 -25.89 6.26 -5.91
C PHE A 7 -24.82 5.76 -4.94
N ASP A 8 -24.81 4.44 -4.66
CA ASP A 8 -23.67 3.52 -4.47
C ASP A 8 -22.32 4.08 -3.95
N GLN A 9 -22.32 5.02 -3.00
CA GLN A 9 -21.08 5.55 -2.40
C GLN A 9 -20.30 4.49 -1.61
N THR A 10 -21.01 3.49 -1.11
CA THR A 10 -20.45 2.31 -0.43
C THR A 10 -19.64 1.44 -1.41
N SER A 11 -20.19 1.15 -2.59
CA SER A 11 -19.53 0.32 -3.62
C SER A 11 -18.22 0.94 -4.11
N HIS A 12 -18.19 2.26 -4.31
CA HIS A 12 -16.96 2.96 -4.71
C HIS A 12 -15.87 2.92 -3.64
N SER A 13 -16.24 3.17 -2.38
CA SER A 13 -15.29 3.19 -1.27
C SER A 13 -14.65 1.81 -1.01
N GLU A 14 -15.42 0.73 -1.18
CA GLU A 14 -14.91 -0.64 -1.05
C GLU A 14 -13.91 -1.01 -2.15
N ARG A 15 -14.20 -0.60 -3.40
CA ARG A 15 -13.29 -0.82 -4.54
C ARG A 15 -11.98 -0.06 -4.37
N ASP A 16 -12.04 1.19 -3.93
CA ASP A 16 -10.85 2.00 -3.67
C ASP A 16 -9.99 1.40 -2.55
N ALA A 17 -10.62 0.89 -1.48
CA ALA A 17 -9.91 0.19 -0.41
C ALA A 17 -9.25 -1.11 -0.89
N ALA A 18 -9.92 -1.89 -1.74
CA ALA A 18 -9.35 -3.09 -2.33
C ALA A 18 -8.16 -2.77 -3.24
N SER A 19 -8.29 -1.76 -4.10
CA SER A 19 -7.19 -1.28 -4.95
C SER A 19 -6.01 -0.75 -4.14
N LEU A 20 -6.25 0.04 -3.09
CA LEU A 20 -5.21 0.57 -2.21
C LEU A 20 -4.46 -0.56 -1.49
N ARG A 21 -5.17 -1.61 -1.08
CA ARG A 21 -4.58 -2.79 -0.42
C ARG A 21 -3.70 -3.59 -1.37
N ILE A 22 -4.15 -3.83 -2.61
CA ILE A 22 -3.37 -4.52 -3.64
C ILE A 22 -2.13 -3.70 -4.00
N LEU A 23 -2.28 -2.39 -4.18
CA LEU A 23 -1.18 -1.49 -4.50
C LEU A 23 -0.16 -1.41 -3.36
N GLY A 24 -0.63 -1.35 -2.11
CA GLY A 24 0.23 -1.36 -0.93
C GLY A 24 1.03 -2.66 -0.82
N PHE A 25 0.40 -3.81 -1.06
CA PHE A 25 1.08 -5.10 -1.10
C PHE A 25 2.13 -5.17 -2.22
N PHE A 26 1.78 -4.69 -3.41
CA PHE A 26 2.69 -4.64 -4.55
C PHE A 26 3.96 -3.83 -4.24
N PHE A 27 3.81 -2.63 -3.68
CA PHE A 27 4.96 -1.80 -3.30
C PHE A 27 5.79 -2.43 -2.18
N ALA A 28 5.15 -3.09 -1.21
CA ALA A 28 5.88 -3.79 -0.15
C ALA A 28 6.72 -4.95 -0.70
N VAL A 29 6.16 -5.76 -1.61
CA VAL A 29 6.89 -6.86 -2.25
C VAL A 29 8.02 -6.33 -3.13
N LEU A 30 7.77 -5.31 -3.95
CA LEU A 30 8.82 -4.68 -4.76
C LEU A 30 9.95 -4.11 -3.90
N GLY A 31 9.61 -3.38 -2.82
CA GLY A 31 10.60 -2.84 -1.89
C GLY A 31 11.45 -3.93 -1.25
N ALA A 32 10.82 -5.03 -0.82
CA ALA A 32 11.53 -6.19 -0.29
C ALA A 32 12.47 -6.83 -1.33
N LEU A 33 12.02 -7.01 -2.57
CA LEU A 33 12.85 -7.56 -3.65
C LEU A 33 14.04 -6.65 -3.98
N VAL A 34 13.86 -5.33 -3.97
CA VAL A 34 14.96 -4.36 -4.18
C VAL A 34 15.99 -4.46 -3.05
N LEU A 35 15.54 -4.56 -1.80
CA LEU A 35 16.44 -4.74 -0.65
C LEU A 35 17.19 -6.08 -0.71
N ILE A 36 16.51 -7.16 -1.10
CA ILE A 36 17.16 -8.46 -1.31
C ILE A 36 18.17 -8.37 -2.46
N GLY A 37 17.81 -7.76 -3.58
CA GLY A 37 18.71 -7.54 -4.73
C GLY A 37 19.93 -6.68 -4.38
N THR A 38 19.82 -5.83 -3.36
CA THR A 38 20.96 -5.05 -2.84
C THR A 38 22.09 -5.95 -2.33
N LEU A 39 21.76 -7.17 -1.87
CA LEU A 39 22.74 -8.15 -1.41
C LEU A 39 23.69 -8.64 -2.52
N TRP A 40 23.33 -8.46 -3.79
CA TRP A 40 24.22 -8.75 -4.93
C TRP A 40 25.09 -7.56 -5.33
N SER A 41 24.80 -6.35 -4.81
CA SER A 41 25.49 -5.11 -5.19
C SER A 41 26.39 -4.54 -4.08
N LEU A 42 26.69 -5.29 -3.00
CA LEU A 42 27.51 -4.78 -1.88
C LEU A 42 28.88 -4.22 -2.30
N GLY A 43 29.46 -4.69 -3.41
CA GLY A 43 30.73 -4.19 -3.93
C GLY A 43 30.66 -2.77 -4.53
N ASN A 44 29.46 -2.21 -4.74
CA ASN A 44 29.26 -0.89 -5.31
C ASN A 44 28.45 0.00 -4.35
N PHE A 45 29.16 0.79 -3.54
CA PHE A 45 28.56 1.66 -2.52
C PHE A 45 27.45 2.57 -3.09
N ARG A 46 27.63 3.11 -4.30
CA ARG A 46 26.62 3.98 -4.91
C ARG A 46 25.34 3.21 -5.25
N ALA A 47 25.46 2.00 -5.78
CA ALA A 47 24.32 1.13 -6.06
C ALA A 47 23.60 0.71 -4.77
N VAL A 48 24.36 0.38 -3.71
CA VAL A 48 23.80 0.03 -2.40
C VAL A 48 22.94 1.16 -1.83
N VAL A 49 23.46 2.39 -1.79
CA VAL A 49 22.72 3.53 -1.24
C VAL A 49 21.43 3.78 -2.01
N VAL A 50 21.46 3.69 -3.34
CA VAL A 50 20.27 3.88 -4.19
C VAL A 50 19.25 2.76 -3.96
N ASN A 51 19.68 1.50 -3.91
CA ASN A 51 18.75 0.39 -3.72
C ASN A 51 18.18 0.37 -2.30
N VAL A 52 18.98 0.66 -1.27
CA VAL A 52 18.47 0.76 0.11
C VAL A 52 17.48 1.90 0.25
N SER A 53 17.80 3.09 -0.26
CA SER A 53 16.90 4.25 -0.16
C SER A 53 15.59 4.03 -0.92
N SER A 54 15.66 3.58 -2.18
CA SER A 54 14.46 3.26 -2.96
C SER A 54 13.65 2.11 -2.35
N GLY A 55 14.31 1.02 -1.94
CA GLY A 55 13.66 -0.13 -1.29
C GLY A 55 12.97 0.25 0.02
N ALA A 56 13.61 1.07 0.86
CA ALA A 56 13.02 1.57 2.10
C ALA A 56 11.81 2.47 1.85
N VAL A 57 11.87 3.38 0.87
CA VAL A 57 10.73 4.25 0.52
C VAL A 57 9.56 3.42 -0.02
N LEU A 58 9.82 2.47 -0.92
CA LEU A 58 8.77 1.58 -1.45
C LEU A 58 8.09 0.77 -0.35
N LEU A 59 8.88 0.22 0.58
CA LEU A 59 8.35 -0.50 1.74
C LEU A 59 7.54 0.42 2.67
N ALA A 60 8.03 1.62 2.97
CA ALA A 60 7.33 2.58 3.82
C ALA A 60 5.98 2.98 3.22
N VAL A 61 5.94 3.26 1.91
CA VAL A 61 4.70 3.58 1.19
C VAL A 61 3.76 2.38 1.16
N GLY A 62 4.25 1.19 0.82
CA GLY A 62 3.44 -0.03 0.77
C GLY A 62 2.83 -0.39 2.12
N LEU A 63 3.63 -0.36 3.18
CA LEU A 63 3.16 -0.57 4.55
C LEU A 63 2.22 0.54 5.02
N GLY A 64 2.48 1.79 4.64
CA GLY A 64 1.60 2.93 4.93
C GLY A 64 0.20 2.73 4.35
N MET A 65 0.12 2.36 3.07
CA MET A 65 -1.15 2.05 2.39
C MET A 65 -1.89 0.89 3.07
N LEU A 66 -1.17 -0.18 3.41
CA LEU A 66 -1.75 -1.36 4.10
C LEU A 66 -2.22 -1.04 5.52
N ALA A 67 -1.47 -0.25 6.28
CA ALA A 67 -1.85 0.18 7.62
C ALA A 67 -3.08 1.08 7.60
N PHE A 68 -3.18 1.97 6.60
CA PHE A 68 -4.31 2.87 6.43
C PHE A 68 -5.60 2.10 6.11
N THR A 69 -5.53 1.12 5.20
CA THR A 69 -6.67 0.27 4.87
C THR A 69 -7.11 -0.59 6.04
N ARG A 70 -6.18 -1.23 6.78
CA ARG A 70 -6.52 -1.98 8.00
C ARG A 70 -7.25 -1.13 9.03
N ARG A 71 -6.76 0.09 9.27
CA ARG A 71 -7.34 1.01 10.25
C ARG A 71 -8.71 1.54 9.82
N ALA A 72 -8.92 1.71 8.51
CA ALA A 72 -10.24 2.05 7.97
C ALA A 72 -11.25 0.91 8.18
N SER A 73 -10.86 -0.34 7.92
CA SER A 73 -11.74 -1.51 8.10
C SER A 73 -12.14 -1.77 9.56
N SER A 74 -11.22 -1.62 10.53
CA SER A 74 -11.55 -1.80 11.97
C SER A 74 -12.51 -0.74 12.53
N LYS A 75 -12.69 0.40 11.84
CA LYS A 75 -13.60 1.46 12.30
C LYS A 75 -15.05 1.22 11.86
N THR A 76 -15.25 0.42 10.82
CA THR A 76 -16.57 0.04 10.32
C THR A 76 -17.20 -1.06 11.19
N ASP A 77 -16.38 -1.98 11.72
CA ASP A 77 -16.82 -3.13 12.54
C ASP A 77 -17.32 -2.74 13.94
N ASN A 78 -16.89 -1.60 14.50
CA ASN A 78 -17.33 -1.11 15.83
C ASN A 78 -18.63 -0.28 15.79
N ARG A 79 -19.33 -0.24 14.64
CA ARG A 79 -20.59 0.51 14.48
C ARG A 79 -21.82 -0.39 14.35
N GLU A 80 -21.64 -1.70 14.35
CA GLU A 80 -22.72 -2.69 14.50
C GLU A 80 -22.90 -3.07 15.96
#